data_AF-A0A128FG95-F1
#
_entry.id   AF-A0A128FG95-F1
#
_cell.length_a   1.000
_cell.length_b   1.000
_cell.length_c   1.000
_cell.angle_alpha   90.00
_cell.angle_beta   90.00
_cell.angle_gamma   90.00
#
_symmetry.space_group_name_H-M   'P 1'
#
loop_
_entity.id
_entity.type
_entity.pdbx_description
1 polymer ?
#
loop_
_entity_poly.entity_id
_entity_poly.type
_entity_poly.pdbx_seq_one_letter_code
_entity_poly.pdbx_strand_id
1 'polypeptide(L)'
;MAKNTKEGALQTEALIYRTILEIFMELGWDAVTYGSIAKRTGLSRSGIQRVVPTKESMVNAFQGQVLAYVTSQIDPTDTDSIKKTWIEALSEAKFANCIRYLLGAVKEGGQSKEKVAFGVSKLIERYGQPLVIELIGLSAIYLLDIELDKQSQGLDNENIQNERVGCKHCVVSDISWVRN
;
A
#
# COMPACT_ATOMS: atom_id res chain seq x y z
N MET A 1 15.14 32.22 30.12
CA MET A 1 13.99 31.47 29.54
C MET A 1 14.11 31.23 28.02
N ALA A 2 15.31 31.17 27.43
CA ALA A 2 15.47 31.08 25.96
C ALA A 2 15.88 29.69 25.42
N LYS A 3 16.16 28.71 26.29
CA LYS A 3 16.62 27.37 25.89
C LYS A 3 15.47 26.36 25.68
N ASN A 4 14.31 26.59 26.32
CA ASN A 4 13.17 25.67 26.33
C ASN A 4 12.24 25.75 25.10
N THR A 5 12.29 26.83 24.31
CA THR A 5 11.33 27.05 23.22
C THR A 5 11.64 26.25 21.96
N LYS A 6 12.93 26.07 21.63
CA LYS A 6 13.35 25.26 20.47
C LYS A 6 13.12 23.77 20.72
N GLU A 7 13.43 23.30 21.93
CA GLU A 7 13.23 21.90 22.31
C GLU A 7 11.74 21.54 22.40
N GLY A 8 10.91 22.42 22.98
CA GLY A 8 9.45 22.24 22.98
C GLY A 8 8.84 22.21 21.57
N ALA A 9 9.37 23.00 20.63
CA ALA A 9 8.93 22.96 19.23
C ALA A 9 9.27 21.63 18.57
N LEU A 10 10.49 21.12 18.76
CA LEU A 10 10.91 19.81 18.22
C LEU A 10 10.08 18.66 18.81
N GLN A 11 9.79 18.69 20.12
CA GLN A 11 8.94 17.70 20.76
C GLN A 11 7.51 17.73 20.21
N THR A 12 6.98 18.93 19.93
CA THR A 12 5.65 19.11 19.34
C THR A 12 5.60 18.56 17.91
N GLU A 13 6.62 18.84 17.09
CA GLU A 13 6.73 18.30 15.74
C GLU A 13 6.81 16.77 15.74
N ALA A 14 7.67 16.19 16.60
CA ALA A 14 7.79 14.75 16.73
C ALA A 14 6.46 14.10 17.17
N LEU A 15 5.74 14.71 18.11
CA LEU A 15 4.42 14.25 18.53
C LEU A 15 3.41 14.25 17.37
N ILE A 16 3.40 15.31 16.56
CA ILE A 16 2.51 15.43 15.40
C ILE A 16 2.81 14.33 14.38
N TYR A 17 4.08 14.15 13.99
CA TYR A 17 4.46 13.12 13.01
C TYR A 17 4.20 11.70 13.52
N ARG A 18 4.50 11.42 14.80
CA ARG A 18 4.18 10.13 15.40
C ARG A 18 2.68 9.85 15.35
N THR A 19 1.87 10.84 15.71
CA THR A 19 0.40 10.70 15.71
C THR A 19 -0.15 10.50 14.29
N ILE A 20 0.41 11.19 13.29
CA ILE A 20 0.07 10.99 11.87
C ILE A 20 0.33 9.54 11.48
N LEU A 21 1.51 9.02 11.82
CA LEU A 21 1.88 7.64 11.51
C LEU A 21 0.96 6.63 12.21
N GLU A 22 0.65 6.83 13.49
CA GLU A 22 -0.26 5.96 14.24
C GLU A 22 -1.66 5.91 13.61
N ILE A 23 -2.24 7.08 13.30
CA ILE A 23 -3.55 7.16 12.64
C ILE A 23 -3.50 6.45 11.28
N PHE A 24 -2.45 6.72 10.49
CA PHE A 24 -2.26 6.10 9.19
C PHE A 24 -2.18 4.58 9.27
N MET A 25 -1.35 4.05 10.19
CA MET A 25 -1.17 2.61 10.34
C MET A 25 -2.46 1.95 10.81
N GLU A 26 -3.20 2.56 11.73
CA GLU A 26 -4.42 1.95 12.29
C GLU A 26 -5.64 2.08 11.38
N LEU A 27 -5.84 3.25 10.78
CA LEU A 27 -7.10 3.65 10.15
C LEU A 27 -6.96 4.00 8.67
N GLY A 28 -5.74 4.02 8.13
CA GLY A 28 -5.45 4.39 6.75
C GLY A 28 -5.35 5.90 6.50
N TRP A 29 -5.00 6.25 5.27
CA TRP A 29 -4.69 7.62 4.85
C TRP A 29 -5.89 8.58 4.92
N ASP A 30 -7.10 8.09 4.62
CA ASP A 30 -8.31 8.92 4.66
C ASP A 30 -8.65 9.41 6.08
N ALA A 31 -8.27 8.63 7.09
CA ALA A 31 -8.44 8.98 8.49
C ALA A 31 -7.42 10.03 8.97
N VAL A 32 -6.32 10.26 8.24
CA VAL A 32 -5.32 11.28 8.57
C VAL A 32 -5.87 12.65 8.19
N THR A 33 -6.39 13.36 9.20
CA THR A 33 -6.98 14.68 9.06
C THR A 33 -6.53 15.58 10.20
N TYR A 34 -6.57 16.89 10.01
CA TYR A 34 -6.32 17.84 11.10
C TYR A 34 -7.22 17.58 12.32
N GLY A 35 -8.45 17.10 12.10
CA GLY A 35 -9.38 16.76 13.16
C GLY A 35 -8.94 15.54 13.97
N SER A 36 -8.54 14.45 13.31
CA SER A 36 -8.08 13.24 14.00
C SER A 36 -6.76 13.46 14.73
N ILE A 37 -5.83 14.21 14.14
CA ILE A 37 -4.56 14.59 14.79
C ILE A 37 -4.82 15.45 16.03
N ALA A 38 -5.68 16.48 15.92
CA ALA A 38 -6.04 17.34 17.06
C ALA A 38 -6.68 16.54 18.20
N LYS A 39 -7.58 15.61 17.86
CA LYS A 39 -8.24 14.74 18.84
C LYS A 39 -7.25 13.86 19.62
N ARG A 40 -6.23 13.31 18.96
CA ARG A 40 -5.22 12.44 19.60
C ARG A 40 -4.13 13.20 20.35
N THR A 41 -3.69 14.34 19.82
CA THR A 41 -2.59 15.13 20.43
C THR A 41 -3.06 16.12 21.49
N GLY A 42 -4.34 16.53 21.47
CA GLY A 42 -4.84 17.66 22.25
C GLY A 42 -4.42 19.03 21.72
N LEU A 43 -3.68 19.08 20.60
CA LEU A 43 -3.25 20.33 19.97
C LEU A 43 -4.39 20.97 19.16
N SER A 44 -4.33 22.29 19.01
CA SER A 44 -5.26 23.00 18.12
C SER A 44 -4.96 22.69 16.65
N ARG A 45 -5.98 22.72 15.80
CA ARG A 45 -5.82 22.53 14.34
C ARG A 45 -4.84 23.54 13.75
N SER A 46 -4.90 24.80 14.19
CA SER A 46 -3.98 25.85 13.74
C SER A 46 -2.54 25.62 14.21
N GLY A 47 -2.35 25.02 15.41
CA GLY A 47 -1.03 24.60 15.88
C GLY A 47 -0.43 23.49 15.02
N ILE A 48 -1.25 22.50 14.64
CA ILE A 48 -0.83 21.41 13.75
C ILE A 48 -0.49 21.93 12.36
N GLN A 49 -1.31 22.84 11.80
CA GLN A 49 -1.07 23.44 10.48
C GLN A 49 0.23 24.23 10.38
N ARG A 50 0.76 24.77 11.50
CA ARG A 50 2.09 25.42 11.49
C ARG A 50 3.22 24.44 11.24
N VAL A 51 3.05 23.18 11.61
CA VAL A 51 4.04 22.10 11.41
C VAL A 51 3.79 21.39 10.08
N VAL A 52 2.53 21.05 9.80
CA VAL A 52 2.09 20.37 8.57
C VAL A 52 1.07 21.24 7.81
N PRO A 53 1.53 22.17 6.94
CA PRO A 53 0.68 23.18 6.34
C PRO A 53 -0.39 22.63 5.39
N THR A 54 -0.17 21.46 4.80
CA THR A 54 -1.11 20.80 3.88
C THR A 54 -1.30 19.32 4.22
N LYS A 55 -2.40 18.70 3.78
CA LYS A 55 -2.58 17.24 3.91
C LYS A 55 -1.43 16.49 3.23
N GLU A 56 -1.00 16.94 2.06
CA GLU A 56 0.14 16.38 1.34
C GLU A 56 1.45 16.45 2.17
N SER A 57 1.68 17.54 2.90
CA SER A 57 2.87 17.65 3.76
C SER A 57 2.89 16.63 4.91
N MET A 58 1.74 16.05 5.28
CA MET A 58 1.68 15.00 6.31
C MET A 58 2.38 13.72 5.86
N VAL A 59 2.54 13.51 4.54
CA VAL A 59 3.30 12.39 3.97
C VAL A 59 4.78 12.41 4.40
N ASN A 60 5.29 13.56 4.86
CA ASN A 60 6.64 13.66 5.43
C ASN A 60 6.80 12.86 6.71
N ALA A 61 5.73 12.63 7.47
CA ALA A 61 5.75 11.75 8.64
C ALA A 61 6.13 10.30 8.28
N PHE A 62 5.85 9.86 7.05
CA PHE A 62 6.05 8.48 6.62
C PHE A 62 7.46 8.14 6.16
N GLN A 63 8.33 9.15 5.99
CA GLN A 63 9.59 8.98 5.26
C GLN A 63 10.45 7.86 5.88
N GLY A 64 10.67 6.81 5.09
CA GLY A 64 11.41 5.61 5.49
C GLY A 64 10.64 4.63 6.39
N GLN A 65 9.72 5.12 7.23
CA GLN A 65 9.03 4.30 8.23
C GLN A 65 8.07 3.28 7.61
N VAL A 66 7.31 3.67 6.57
CA VAL A 66 6.36 2.78 5.90
C VAL A 66 7.09 1.65 5.17
N LEU A 67 8.12 1.98 4.39
CA LEU A 67 8.92 0.97 3.68
C LEU A 67 9.63 0.04 4.66
N ALA A 68 10.23 0.59 5.73
CA ALA A 68 10.87 -0.22 6.76
C ALA A 68 9.88 -1.19 7.40
N TYR A 69 8.66 -0.74 7.73
CA TYR A 69 7.60 -1.58 8.26
C TYR A 69 7.19 -2.67 7.26
N VAL A 70 6.88 -2.31 6.01
CA VAL A 70 6.51 -3.30 4.97
C VAL A 70 7.59 -4.37 4.84
N THR A 71 8.86 -3.97 4.71
CA THR A 71 9.96 -4.94 4.55
C THR A 71 10.25 -5.76 5.81
N SER A 72 9.86 -5.29 7.00
CA SER A 72 10.06 -6.06 8.25
C SER A 72 9.04 -7.19 8.43
N GLN A 73 7.93 -7.16 7.69
CA GLN A 73 6.92 -8.22 7.71
C GLN A 73 7.22 -9.37 6.73
N ILE A 74 8.26 -9.24 5.90
CA ILE A 74 8.54 -10.18 4.81
C ILE A 74 9.72 -11.06 5.18
N ASP A 75 9.56 -12.38 5.05
CA ASP A 75 10.66 -13.34 5.11
C ASP A 75 11.41 -13.36 3.76
N PRO A 76 12.66 -12.88 3.70
CA PRO A 76 13.41 -12.76 2.45
C PRO A 76 14.17 -14.03 2.05
N THR A 77 13.92 -15.17 2.71
CA THR A 77 14.68 -16.43 2.50
C THR A 77 14.62 -16.92 1.06
N ASP A 78 13.43 -16.93 0.46
CA ASP A 78 13.19 -17.36 -0.92
C ASP A 78 11.88 -16.74 -1.46
N THR A 79 11.66 -16.87 -2.77
CA THR A 79 10.50 -16.29 -3.47
C THR A 79 9.16 -16.76 -2.91
N ASP A 80 9.03 -18.03 -2.52
CA ASP A 80 7.77 -18.58 -2.00
C ASP A 80 7.52 -18.09 -0.57
N SER A 81 8.57 -18.01 0.25
CA SER A 81 8.54 -17.41 1.58
C SER A 81 8.15 -15.92 1.54
N ILE A 82 8.67 -15.16 0.57
CA ILE A 82 8.29 -13.76 0.34
C ILE A 82 6.79 -13.65 0.02
N LYS A 83 6.30 -14.43 -0.95
CA LYS A 83 4.87 -14.39 -1.34
C LYS A 83 3.96 -14.79 -0.19
N LYS A 84 4.31 -15.87 0.51
CA LYS A 84 3.52 -16.37 1.64
C LYS A 84 3.41 -15.33 2.75
N THR A 85 4.55 -14.82 3.22
CA THR A 85 4.56 -13.82 4.31
C THR A 85 3.93 -12.50 3.89
N TRP A 86 4.04 -12.10 2.62
CA TRP A 86 3.32 -10.94 2.09
C TRP A 86 1.79 -11.12 2.15
N ILE A 87 1.27 -12.27 1.72
CA ILE A 87 -0.18 -12.57 1.77
C ILE A 87 -0.67 -12.65 3.21
N GLU A 88 0.09 -13.30 4.10
CA GLU A 88 -0.23 -13.35 5.53
C GLU A 88 -0.26 -11.93 6.12
N ALA A 89 0.72 -11.09 5.80
CA ALA A 89 0.76 -9.71 6.25
C ALA A 89 -0.41 -8.87 5.72
N LEU A 90 -0.96 -9.14 4.52
CA LEU A 90 -2.15 -8.44 4.01
C LEU A 90 -3.39 -8.62 4.90
N SER A 91 -3.44 -9.66 5.74
CA SER A 91 -4.51 -9.82 6.74
C SER A 91 -4.39 -8.87 7.93
N GLU A 92 -3.20 -8.28 8.14
CA GLU A 92 -3.00 -7.25 9.16
C GLU A 92 -3.39 -5.87 8.65
N ALA A 93 -4.29 -5.20 9.38
CA ALA A 93 -4.82 -3.89 9.00
C ALA A 93 -3.72 -2.85 8.71
N LYS A 94 -2.62 -2.86 9.48
CA LYS A 94 -1.49 -1.94 9.31
C LYS A 94 -0.79 -2.13 7.97
N PHE A 95 -0.49 -3.37 7.62
CA PHE A 95 0.15 -3.68 6.34
C PHE A 95 -0.83 -3.41 5.18
N ALA A 96 -2.08 -3.84 5.31
CA ALA A 96 -3.13 -3.55 4.34
C ALA A 96 -3.28 -2.04 4.07
N ASN A 97 -3.24 -1.20 5.12
CA ASN A 97 -3.29 0.26 4.99
C ASN A 97 -2.07 0.83 4.24
N CYS A 98 -0.87 0.29 4.49
CA CYS A 98 0.32 0.66 3.72
C CYS A 98 0.16 0.36 2.23
N ILE A 99 -0.37 -0.83 1.91
CA ILE A 99 -0.58 -1.27 0.54
C ILE A 99 -1.72 -0.50 -0.15
N ARG A 100 -2.84 -0.25 0.54
CA ARG A 100 -3.93 0.62 0.05
C ARG A 100 -3.41 2.01 -0.30
N TYR A 101 -2.54 2.57 0.54
CA TYR A 101 -1.92 3.86 0.26
C TYR A 101 -1.01 3.82 -0.96
N LEU A 102 -0.18 2.78 -1.11
CA LEU A 102 0.66 2.57 -2.30
C LEU A 102 -0.18 2.56 -3.58
N LEU A 103 -1.26 1.79 -3.59
CA LEU A 103 -2.17 1.69 -4.74
C LEU A 103 -2.97 2.98 -4.99
N GLY A 104 -3.38 3.67 -3.92
CA GLY A 104 -4.21 4.88 -3.97
C GLY A 104 -3.44 6.15 -4.36
N ALA A 105 -2.14 6.22 -4.07
CA ALA A 105 -1.31 7.41 -4.32
C ALA A 105 -1.24 7.81 -5.80
N VAL A 106 -1.57 6.90 -6.73
CA VAL A 106 -1.68 7.19 -8.17
C VAL A 106 -2.72 8.29 -8.44
N LYS A 107 -3.79 8.39 -7.63
CA LYS A 107 -4.86 9.36 -7.80
C LYS A 107 -4.51 10.76 -7.29
N GLU A 108 -3.67 10.87 -6.27
CA GLU A 108 -3.41 12.13 -5.57
C GLU A 108 -2.36 13.02 -6.26
N GLY A 109 -1.48 12.44 -7.08
CA GLY A 109 -0.38 13.19 -7.72
C GLY A 109 0.64 13.74 -6.70
N GLY A 110 1.49 14.68 -7.14
CA GLY A 110 2.41 15.41 -6.27
C GLY A 110 3.40 14.54 -5.48
N GLN A 111 3.74 14.99 -4.27
CA GLN A 111 4.71 14.35 -3.37
C GLN A 111 4.29 12.93 -2.97
N SER A 112 2.99 12.65 -2.84
CA SER A 112 2.49 11.29 -2.53
C SER A 112 2.95 10.29 -3.60
N LYS A 113 2.78 10.64 -4.88
CA LYS A 113 3.19 9.79 -6.01
C LYS A 113 4.70 9.58 -6.04
N GLU A 114 5.49 10.62 -5.85
CA GLU A 114 6.96 10.54 -5.87
C GLU A 114 7.50 9.64 -4.75
N LYS A 115 6.97 9.76 -3.53
CA LYS A 115 7.40 8.92 -2.41
C LYS A 115 7.00 7.47 -2.59
N VAL A 116 5.80 7.21 -3.12
CA VAL A 116 5.37 5.85 -3.45
C VAL A 116 6.23 5.25 -4.55
N ALA A 117 6.52 6.00 -5.62
CA ALA A 117 7.41 5.55 -6.68
C ALA A 117 8.79 5.20 -6.13
N PHE A 118 9.36 6.04 -5.26
CA PHE A 118 10.61 5.74 -4.57
C PHE A 118 10.53 4.45 -3.74
N GLY A 119 9.46 4.27 -2.97
CA GLY A 119 9.24 3.05 -2.17
C GLY A 119 9.16 1.79 -3.03
N VAL A 120 8.40 1.84 -4.13
CA VAL A 120 8.29 0.73 -5.09
C VAL A 120 9.63 0.43 -5.75
N SER A 121 10.39 1.45 -6.16
CA SER A 121 11.74 1.27 -6.70
C SER A 121 12.66 0.55 -5.70
N LYS A 122 12.55 0.85 -4.40
CA LYS A 122 13.31 0.14 -3.36
C LYS A 122 12.86 -1.31 -3.16
N LEU A 123 11.57 -1.60 -3.31
CA LEU A 123 11.09 -2.99 -3.34
C LEU A 123 11.64 -3.73 -4.56
N ILE A 124 11.66 -3.09 -5.74
CA ILE A 124 12.19 -3.67 -6.98
C ILE A 124 13.69 -3.95 -6.85
N GLU A 125 14.46 -3.00 -6.33
CA GLU A 125 15.90 -3.18 -6.04
C GLU A 125 16.14 -4.37 -5.10
N ARG A 126 15.25 -4.60 -4.12
CA ARG A 126 15.41 -5.63 -3.09
C ARG A 126 14.95 -7.02 -3.50
N TYR A 127 13.82 -7.12 -4.19
CA TYR A 127 13.12 -8.39 -4.44
C TYR A 127 13.04 -8.75 -5.93
N GLY A 128 13.43 -7.84 -6.82
CA GLY A 128 13.34 -8.01 -8.26
C GLY A 128 11.99 -7.58 -8.84
N GLN A 129 12.04 -7.02 -10.04
CA GLN A 129 10.87 -6.45 -10.70
C GLN A 129 9.72 -7.46 -10.92
N PRO A 130 9.93 -8.70 -11.42
CA PRO A 130 8.85 -9.64 -11.67
C PRO A 130 8.06 -9.97 -10.40
N LEU A 131 8.78 -10.21 -9.30
CA LEU A 131 8.18 -10.55 -8.02
C LEU A 131 7.39 -9.37 -7.45
N VAL A 132 7.92 -8.14 -7.49
CA VAL A 132 7.19 -6.98 -6.98
C VAL A 132 5.90 -6.71 -7.77
N ILE A 133 5.91 -6.92 -9.08
CA ILE A 133 4.69 -6.83 -9.90
C ILE A 133 3.66 -7.87 -9.45
N GLU A 134 4.09 -9.12 -9.23
CA GLU A 134 3.23 -10.19 -8.72
C GLU A 134 2.64 -9.86 -7.34
N LEU A 135 3.47 -9.39 -6.39
CA LEU A 135 3.04 -8.99 -5.04
C LEU A 135 2.02 -7.85 -5.07
N ILE A 136 2.22 -6.85 -5.93
CA ILE A 136 1.27 -5.74 -6.12
C ILE A 136 -0.04 -6.27 -6.73
N GLY A 137 0.03 -7.19 -7.68
CA GLY A 137 -1.15 -7.83 -8.28
C GLY A 137 -1.96 -8.64 -7.24
N LEU A 138 -1.28 -9.50 -6.48
CA LEU A 138 -1.87 -10.26 -5.37
C LEU A 138 -2.51 -9.34 -4.34
N SER A 139 -1.84 -8.22 -4.03
CA SER A 139 -2.38 -7.20 -3.14
C SER A 139 -3.67 -6.57 -3.65
N ALA A 140 -3.73 -6.21 -4.92
CA ALA A 140 -4.93 -5.62 -5.51
C ALA A 140 -6.10 -6.59 -5.47
N ILE A 141 -5.86 -7.87 -5.82
CA ILE A 141 -6.86 -8.94 -5.77
C ILE A 141 -7.37 -9.15 -4.34
N TYR A 142 -6.46 -9.26 -3.38
CA TYR A 142 -6.79 -9.42 -1.97
C TYR A 142 -7.64 -8.26 -1.45
N LEU A 143 -7.24 -7.02 -1.75
CA LEU A 143 -7.94 -5.82 -1.24
C LEU A 143 -9.28 -5.54 -1.93
N LEU A 144 -9.54 -6.20 -3.07
CA LEU A 144 -10.82 -6.21 -3.77
C LEU A 144 -11.71 -7.38 -3.34
N ASP A 145 -11.26 -8.21 -2.39
CA ASP A 145 -11.94 -9.43 -1.95
C ASP A 145 -12.27 -10.38 -3.11
N ILE A 146 -11.40 -10.45 -4.13
CA ILE A 146 -11.55 -11.35 -5.27
C ILE A 146 -10.92 -12.70 -4.92
N GLU A 147 -11.72 -13.77 -4.97
CA GLU A 147 -11.20 -15.14 -4.86
C GLU A 147 -10.50 -15.55 -6.17
N LEU A 148 -9.25 -16.00 -6.07
CA LEU A 148 -8.56 -16.61 -7.21
C LEU A 148 -8.80 -18.11 -7.23
N ASP A 149 -9.28 -18.61 -8.37
CA ASP A 149 -9.40 -20.04 -8.61
C ASP A 149 -8.02 -20.70 -8.53
N LYS A 150 -7.87 -21.68 -7.62
CA LYS A 150 -6.65 -22.49 -7.45
C LYS A 150 -6.47 -23.52 -8.58
N GLN A 151 -6.63 -23.13 -9.84
CA GLN A 151 -6.42 -24.03 -10.98
C GLN A 151 -5.29 -23.52 -11.86
N SER A 152 -4.04 -23.83 -11.46
CA SER A 152 -2.86 -23.97 -12.36
C SER A 152 -1.59 -24.37 -11.58
N GLN A 153 -1.69 -25.36 -10.66
CA GLN A 153 -0.52 -26.15 -10.25
C GLN A 153 -0.80 -27.59 -10.67
N GLY A 154 -0.36 -27.93 -11.89
CA GLY A 154 -0.60 -29.23 -12.49
C GLY A 154 -0.46 -29.21 -14.01
N LEU A 155 0.70 -28.80 -14.52
CA LEU A 155 1.13 -29.15 -15.87
C LEU A 155 2.43 -29.94 -15.77
N ASP A 156 2.34 -31.11 -15.13
CA ASP A 156 3.32 -32.18 -15.30
C ASP A 156 2.58 -33.45 -15.73
N ASN A 157 2.86 -33.82 -16.99
CA ASN A 157 2.87 -35.15 -17.58
C ASN A 157 1.58 -35.90 -17.97
N GLU A 158 1.58 -36.26 -19.27
CA GLU A 158 1.00 -37.43 -19.95
C GLU A 158 -0.49 -37.40 -20.39
N ASN A 159 -0.66 -36.94 -21.64
CA ASN A 159 -1.11 -37.73 -22.79
C ASN A 159 -2.31 -38.69 -22.59
N ILE A 160 -3.43 -38.44 -23.31
CA ILE A 160 -4.19 -39.44 -24.09
C ILE A 160 -5.25 -38.72 -24.97
N GLN A 161 -5.03 -38.85 -26.28
CA GLN A 161 -5.98 -39.08 -27.37
C GLN A 161 -7.27 -38.23 -27.53
N ASN A 162 -7.29 -37.51 -28.65
CA ASN A 162 -8.26 -37.67 -29.74
C ASN A 162 -9.75 -37.50 -29.40
N GLU A 163 -10.29 -36.29 -29.63
CA GLU A 163 -11.59 -36.14 -30.29
C GLU A 163 -11.69 -34.77 -30.97
N ARG A 164 -11.47 -34.77 -32.29
CA ARG A 164 -11.94 -33.71 -33.17
C ARG A 164 -13.45 -33.89 -33.35
N VAL A 165 -14.26 -33.06 -32.69
CA VAL A 165 -15.62 -32.82 -33.14
C VAL A 165 -15.81 -31.31 -33.25
N GLY A 166 -15.83 -30.84 -34.50
CA GLY A 166 -16.09 -29.45 -34.82
C GLY A 166 -17.52 -29.06 -34.46
N CYS A 167 -17.68 -27.96 -33.75
CA CYS A 167 -18.93 -27.23 -33.71
C CYS A 167 -18.73 -25.87 -34.39
N LYS A 168 -19.32 -25.75 -35.57
CA LYS A 168 -19.44 -24.50 -36.33
C LYS A 168 -20.50 -23.63 -35.66
N HIS A 169 -20.27 -22.32 -35.65
CA HIS A 169 -21.21 -21.23 -35.33
C HIS A 169 -21.62 -21.07 -33.86
N CYS A 170 -21.00 -20.08 -33.19
CA CYS A 170 -21.77 -19.05 -32.51
C CYS A 170 -21.19 -17.68 -32.88
N VAL A 171 -22.05 -16.82 -33.42
CA VAL A 171 -21.81 -15.43 -33.78
C VAL A 171 -22.37 -14.55 -32.65
N VAL A 172 -21.87 -13.31 -32.58
CA VAL A 172 -22.35 -12.13 -31.83
C VAL A 172 -22.07 -12.17 -30.30
N SER A 173 -21.58 -11.13 -29.61
CA SER A 173 -21.65 -9.68 -29.84
C SER A 173 -20.64 -8.91 -28.97
N ASP A 174 -20.25 -7.74 -29.48
CA ASP A 174 -19.70 -6.53 -28.84
C ASP A 174 -19.71 -6.41 -27.31
N ILE A 175 -18.57 -6.00 -26.75
CA ILE A 175 -18.49 -5.32 -25.45
C ILE A 175 -17.96 -3.91 -25.69
N SER A 176 -18.89 -2.93 -25.66
CA SER A 176 -18.61 -1.51 -25.53
C SER A 176 -18.49 -1.17 -24.03
N TRP A 177 -17.30 -0.78 -23.58
CA TRP A 177 -17.15 -0.22 -22.23
C TRP A 177 -17.54 1.26 -22.23
N VAL A 178 -18.68 1.52 -21.60
CA VAL A 178 -19.28 2.83 -21.37
C VAL A 178 -18.42 3.64 -20.40
N ARG A 179 -18.11 4.86 -20.86
CA ARG A 179 -17.71 6.00 -20.05
C ARG A 179 -18.80 6.34 -19.03
N ASN A 180 -18.41 6.55 -17.79
CA ASN A 180 -18.87 7.69 -16.99
C ASN A 180 -17.88 7.98 -15.87
#